data_AF-A0AAP4R9H4-F1
#
_entry.id   AF-A0AAP4R9H4-F1
#
_cell.length_a   1.000
_cell.length_b   1.000
_cell.length_c   1.000
_cell.angle_alpha   90.00
_cell.angle_beta   90.00
_cell.angle_gamma   90.00
#
_symmetry.space_group_name_H-M   'P 1'
#
loop_
_entity.id
_entity.type
_entity.pdbx_description
1 polymer ?
#
loop_
_entity_poly.entity_id
_entity_poly.type
_entity_poly.pdbx_seq_one_letter_code
_entity_poly.pdbx_strand_id
1 'polypeptide(L)'
;MYRSVALTGAACYIGSGLAAYSNVHGDDLARLFSLAIERGQPGALYHAAAGEIAYGWIAEAVARDLGVKTRSLSMDEAVKVFGPFGALIHSACSRSRDPRTRGELGWKPTRLDLLSEIGEPRLRALAIS
;
A
#
# COMPACT_ATOMS: atom_id res chain seq x y z
N MET A 1 -4.74 6.49 3.59
CA MET A 1 -5.18 6.54 5.00
C MET A 1 -4.96 7.89 5.64
N TYR A 2 -3.76 8.48 5.67
CA TYR A 2 -3.53 9.83 6.21
C TYR A 2 -4.52 10.88 5.67
N ARG A 3 -4.74 10.95 4.36
CA ARG A 3 -5.73 11.86 3.75
C ARG A 3 -7.17 11.67 4.26
N SER A 4 -7.57 10.44 4.64
CA SER A 4 -8.90 10.24 5.23
C SER A 4 -9.04 10.90 6.61
N VAL A 5 -7.93 11.04 7.34
CA VAL A 5 -7.92 11.76 8.62
C VAL A 5 -8.16 13.24 8.41
N ALA A 6 -7.53 13.85 7.40
CA ALA A 6 -7.79 15.26 7.04
C ALA A 6 -9.27 15.51 6.72
N LEU A 7 -9.90 14.56 6.00
CA LEU A 7 -11.28 14.71 5.54
C LEU A 7 -12.35 14.36 6.59
N THR A 8 -12.04 13.47 7.53
CA THR A 8 -13.06 12.85 8.41
C THR A 8 -12.72 12.88 9.88
N GLY A 9 -11.49 13.26 10.24
CA GLY A 9 -10.96 13.15 11.60
C GLY A 9 -10.62 11.71 12.04
N ALA A 10 -10.74 10.72 11.16
CA ALA A 10 -10.50 9.31 11.47
C ALA A 10 -9.68 8.59 10.39
N ALA A 11 -8.88 7.60 10.79
CA ALA A 11 -8.18 6.73 9.85
C ALA A 11 -9.18 5.70 9.29
N CYS A 12 -9.63 5.93 8.06
CA CYS A 12 -10.72 5.16 7.49
C CYS A 12 -10.24 3.90 6.76
N TYR A 13 -11.04 2.84 6.79
CA TYR A 13 -10.88 1.62 5.98
C TYR A 13 -12.26 1.10 5.55
N ILE A 14 -12.34 0.17 4.59
CA ILE A 14 -13.62 -0.32 4.05
C ILE A 14 -14.01 -1.65 4.70
N GLY A 15 -15.29 -1.78 5.10
CA GLY A 15 -15.85 -3.05 5.59
C GLY A 15 -15.07 -3.61 6.79
N SER A 16 -14.63 -4.87 6.72
CA SER A 16 -13.83 -5.50 7.78
C SER A 16 -12.36 -5.06 7.79
N GLY A 17 -11.89 -4.34 6.77
CA GLY A 17 -10.49 -3.92 6.62
C GLY A 17 -9.54 -5.05 6.23
N LEU A 18 -10.04 -6.25 5.96
CA LEU A 18 -9.25 -7.44 5.63
C LEU A 18 -8.82 -7.52 4.15
N ALA A 19 -9.28 -6.59 3.32
CA ALA A 19 -8.78 -6.46 1.95
C ALA A 19 -7.28 -6.18 2.01
N ALA A 20 -6.49 -7.11 1.47
CA ALA A 20 -5.04 -7.08 1.50
C ALA A 20 -4.45 -6.74 0.13
N TYR A 21 -3.39 -5.94 0.15
CA TYR A 21 -2.73 -5.48 -1.07
C TYR A 21 -1.23 -5.73 -1.00
N SER A 22 -0.68 -6.26 -2.10
CA SER A 22 0.77 -6.37 -2.26
C SER A 22 1.41 -4.99 -2.35
N ASN A 23 2.58 -4.85 -1.76
CA ASN A 23 3.35 -3.62 -1.73
C ASN A 23 4.82 -3.86 -2.05
N VAL A 24 5.51 -2.78 -2.43
CA VAL A 24 6.94 -2.74 -2.66
C VAL A 24 7.44 -1.36 -2.28
N HIS A 25 8.58 -1.31 -1.60
CA HIS A 25 9.23 -0.04 -1.27
C HIS A 25 9.83 0.61 -2.53
N GLY A 26 9.82 1.95 -2.60
CA GLY A 26 10.32 2.71 -3.74
C GLY A 26 11.76 2.36 -4.15
N ASP A 27 12.69 2.30 -3.20
CA ASP A 27 14.08 1.90 -3.46
C ASP A 27 14.23 0.47 -4.01
N ASP A 28 13.46 -0.48 -3.47
CA ASP A 28 13.50 -1.87 -3.94
C ASP A 28 12.91 -1.97 -5.36
N LEU A 29 11.90 -1.16 -5.67
CA LEU A 29 11.33 -1.02 -7.01
C LEU A 29 12.32 -0.36 -7.98
N ALA A 30 13.03 0.70 -7.56
CA ALA A 30 14.06 1.35 -8.38
C ALA A 30 15.17 0.35 -8.76
N ARG A 31 15.63 -0.45 -7.79
CA ARG A 31 16.61 -1.51 -8.03
C ARG A 31 16.07 -2.58 -8.99
N LEU A 32 14.78 -2.91 -8.91
CA LEU A 32 14.15 -3.85 -9.82
C LEU A 32 14.18 -3.35 -11.27
N PHE A 33 13.95 -2.05 -11.51
CA PHE A 33 14.04 -1.50 -12.87
C PHE A 33 15.45 -1.67 -13.46
N SER A 34 16.51 -1.39 -12.69
CA SER A 34 17.88 -1.64 -13.15
C SER A 34 18.11 -3.10 -13.52
N LEU A 35 17.67 -4.03 -12.67
CA LEU A 35 17.79 -5.47 -12.95
C LEU A 35 17.00 -5.91 -14.18
N ALA A 36 15.80 -5.35 -14.40
CA ALA A 36 14.99 -5.66 -15.57
C ALA A 36 15.65 -5.18 -16.87
N ILE A 37 16.35 -4.04 -16.85
CA ILE A 37 17.13 -3.56 -17.99
C ILE A 37 18.35 -4.44 -18.24
N GLU A 38 19.07 -4.85 -17.19
CA GLU A 38 20.31 -5.61 -17.31
C GLU A 38 20.10 -7.09 -17.63
N ARG A 39 19.03 -7.70 -17.12
CA ARG A 39 18.84 -9.17 -17.10
C ARG A 39 17.47 -9.61 -17.60
N GLY A 40 16.57 -8.68 -17.87
CA GLY A 40 15.23 -8.98 -18.31
C GLY A 40 15.19 -9.68 -19.66
N GLN A 41 14.17 -10.52 -19.83
CA GLN A 41 13.91 -11.20 -21.10
C GLN A 41 12.86 -10.44 -21.91
N PRO A 42 13.00 -10.33 -23.24
CA PRO A 42 12.00 -9.72 -24.10
C PRO A 42 10.61 -10.33 -23.88
N GLY A 43 9.59 -9.48 -23.71
CA GLY A 43 8.21 -9.91 -23.46
C GLY A 43 7.95 -10.49 -22.08
N ALA A 44 8.92 -10.48 -21.16
CA ALA A 44 8.72 -10.95 -19.80
C ALA A 44 7.87 -9.97 -18.97
N LEU A 45 7.06 -10.54 -18.08
CA LEU A 45 6.33 -9.82 -17.04
C LEU A 45 6.97 -10.11 -15.68
N TYR A 46 7.44 -9.06 -15.02
CA TYR A 46 8.05 -9.13 -13.69
C TYR A 46 7.16 -8.41 -12.68
N HIS A 47 6.60 -9.12 -11.70
CA HIS A 47 5.82 -8.52 -10.62
C HIS A 47 6.74 -7.93 -9.55
N ALA A 48 6.40 -6.74 -9.06
CA ALA A 48 7.11 -6.05 -7.98
C ALA A 48 6.30 -6.15 -6.68
N ALA A 49 6.42 -7.29 -5.99
CA ALA A 49 5.72 -7.55 -4.73
C ALA A 49 6.71 -8.04 -3.67
N ALA A 50 6.93 -7.23 -2.64
CA ALA A 50 7.87 -7.52 -1.55
C ALA A 50 7.15 -7.81 -0.22
N GLY A 51 5.96 -7.25 -0.02
CA GLY A 51 5.11 -7.47 1.13
C GLY A 51 3.64 -7.51 0.77
N GLU A 52 2.80 -7.80 1.77
CA GLU A 52 1.35 -7.77 1.66
C GLU A 52 0.77 -7.31 2.99
N ILE A 53 -0.21 -6.41 2.96
CA ILE A 53 -0.83 -5.92 4.19
C ILE A 53 -2.30 -5.57 3.99
N ALA A 54 -3.10 -5.81 5.04
CA ALA A 54 -4.52 -5.45 5.10
C ALA A 54 -4.71 -3.94 5.34
N TYR A 55 -5.67 -3.33 4.65
CA TYR A 55 -5.96 -1.89 4.81
C TYR A 55 -6.36 -1.50 6.23
N GLY A 56 -7.03 -2.39 6.97
CA GLY A 56 -7.37 -2.18 8.38
C GLY A 56 -6.13 -1.98 9.25
N TRP A 57 -5.08 -2.78 9.05
CA TRP A 57 -3.84 -2.66 9.82
C TRP A 57 -3.09 -1.36 9.49
N ILE A 58 -3.11 -0.92 8.24
CA ILE A 58 -2.59 0.40 7.87
C ILE A 58 -3.39 1.49 8.59
N ALA A 59 -4.73 1.42 8.59
CA ALA A 59 -5.57 2.41 9.26
C ALA A 59 -5.32 2.46 10.78
N GLU A 60 -5.17 1.31 11.43
CA GLU A 60 -4.83 1.22 12.85
C GLU A 60 -3.47 1.83 13.17
N ALA A 61 -2.46 1.57 12.34
CA ALA A 61 -1.14 2.14 12.51
C ALA A 61 -1.16 3.68 12.36
N VAL A 62 -1.88 4.20 11.35
CA VAL A 62 -2.09 5.65 11.16
C VAL A 62 -2.87 6.26 12.31
N ALA A 63 -3.91 5.58 12.81
CA ALA A 63 -4.69 6.03 13.95
C ALA A 63 -3.83 6.19 15.20
N ARG A 64 -2.97 5.19 15.49
CA ARG A 64 -2.00 5.27 16.59
C ARG A 64 -0.99 6.39 16.39
N ASP A 65 -0.47 6.56 15.18
CA ASP A 65 0.50 7.62 14.86
C ASP A 65 -0.05 9.02 15.13
N LEU A 66 -1.30 9.28 14.75
CA LEU A 66 -1.92 10.60 14.84
C LEU A 66 -2.80 10.82 16.08
N GLY A 67 -2.93 9.80 16.95
CA GLY A 67 -3.80 9.89 18.14
C GLY A 67 -5.29 9.99 17.82
N VAL A 68 -5.73 9.43 16.69
CA VAL A 68 -7.14 9.42 16.26
C VAL A 68 -7.74 8.03 16.32
N LYS A 69 -9.04 7.89 16.06
CA LYS A 69 -9.71 6.59 15.96
C LYS A 69 -9.70 6.06 14.52
N THR A 70 -9.87 4.75 14.38
CA THR A 70 -10.21 4.14 13.09
C THR A 70 -11.71 4.24 12.82
N ARG A 71 -12.09 4.20 11.54
CA ARG A 71 -13.51 4.17 11.11
C ARG A 71 -13.68 3.22 9.93
N SER A 72 -14.57 2.24 10.06
CA SER A 72 -15.02 1.43 8.93
C SER A 72 -16.01 2.23 8.07
N LEU A 73 -15.88 2.13 6.75
CA LEU A 73 -16.73 2.77 5.77
C LEU A 73 -17.57 1.74 5.02
N SER A 74 -18.81 2.12 4.71
CA SER A 74 -19.57 1.52 3.61
C SER A 74 -18.93 1.89 2.26
N MET A 75 -19.28 1.17 1.19
CA MET A 75 -18.78 1.49 -0.16
C MET A 75 -19.16 2.92 -0.60
N ASP A 76 -20.39 3.37 -0.31
CA ASP A 76 -20.85 4.72 -0.67
C ASP A 76 -20.07 5.82 0.07
N GLU A 77 -19.73 5.60 1.34
CA GLU A 77 -18.84 6.51 2.07
C GLU A 77 -17.41 6.46 1.54
N ALA A 78 -16.92 5.27 1.19
CA ALA A 78 -15.59 5.09 0.65
C ALA A 78 -15.41 5.83 -0.67
N VAL A 79 -16.42 5.86 -1.55
CA VAL A 79 -16.39 6.66 -2.79
C VAL A 79 -16.23 8.15 -2.49
N LYS A 80 -16.88 8.65 -1.42
CA LYS A 80 -16.75 10.06 -1.01
C LYS A 80 -15.37 10.37 -0.41
N VAL A 81 -14.77 9.43 0.32
CA VAL A 81 -13.49 9.63 1.03
C VAL A 81 -12.27 9.35 0.15
N PHE A 82 -12.32 8.30 -0.69
CA PHE A 82 -11.20 7.83 -1.51
C PHE A 82 -11.39 8.06 -3.01
N GLY A 83 -12.55 8.55 -3.44
CA GLY A 83 -12.95 8.56 -4.84
C GLY A 83 -13.38 7.17 -5.34
N PRO A 84 -14.01 7.08 -6.51
CA PRO A 84 -14.53 5.81 -7.03
C PRO A 84 -13.44 4.76 -7.26
N PHE A 85 -12.31 5.17 -7.84
CA PHE A 85 -11.19 4.27 -8.10
C PHE A 85 -10.46 3.84 -6.82
N GLY A 86 -10.27 4.77 -5.88
CA GLY A 86 -9.68 4.47 -4.58
C GLY A 86 -10.56 3.51 -3.78
N ALA A 87 -11.88 3.72 -3.76
CA ALA A 87 -12.83 2.82 -3.12
C ALA A 87 -12.77 1.41 -3.72
N LEU A 88 -12.70 1.30 -5.06
CA LEU A 88 -12.55 0.02 -5.74
C LEU A 88 -11.27 -0.71 -5.28
N ILE A 89 -10.11 -0.04 -5.35
CA ILE A 89 -8.82 -0.62 -4.94
C ILE A 89 -8.83 -1.04 -3.46
N HIS A 90 -9.39 -0.20 -2.59
CA HIS A 90 -9.40 -0.46 -1.15
C HIS A 90 -10.41 -1.53 -0.72
N SER A 91 -11.37 -1.87 -1.58
CA SER A 91 -12.40 -2.88 -1.33
C SER A 91 -12.02 -4.30 -1.78
N ALA A 92 -11.00 -4.43 -2.61
CA ALA A 92 -10.60 -5.68 -3.22
C ALA A 92 -9.21 -6.13 -2.78
N CYS A 93 -9.01 -7.45 -2.72
CA CYS A 93 -7.67 -8.01 -2.52
C CYS A 93 -6.90 -8.00 -3.85
N SER A 94 -5.63 -7.60 -3.79
CA SER A 94 -4.67 -7.83 -4.88
C SER A 94 -3.41 -8.43 -4.28
N ARG A 95 -3.21 -9.72 -4.55
CA ARG A 95 -2.17 -10.55 -3.95
C ARG A 95 -1.27 -11.09 -5.05
N SER A 96 -0.21 -10.36 -5.35
CA SER A 96 0.75 -10.71 -6.38
C SER A 96 1.91 -11.51 -5.79
N ARG A 97 2.47 -12.41 -6.60
CA ARG A 97 3.71 -13.13 -6.29
C ARG A 97 4.76 -12.81 -7.35
N ASP A 98 6.01 -12.81 -6.93
CA ASP A 98 7.17 -12.39 -7.73
C ASP A 98 8.23 -13.50 -7.97
N PRO A 99 7.87 -14.79 -8.13
CA PRO A 99 8.87 -15.87 -8.23
C PRO A 99 9.77 -15.69 -9.46
N ARG A 100 9.21 -15.22 -10.58
CA ARG A 100 9.96 -14.94 -11.80
C ARG A 100 10.94 -13.79 -11.62
N THR A 101 10.50 -12.72 -10.95
CA THR A 101 11.31 -11.55 -10.62
C THR A 101 12.51 -11.95 -9.75
N ARG A 102 12.30 -12.77 -8.72
CA ARG A 102 13.40 -13.26 -7.86
C ARG A 102 14.31 -14.24 -8.58
N GLY A 103 13.74 -15.16 -9.37
CA GLY A 103 14.48 -16.22 -10.05
C GLY A 103 15.32 -15.74 -11.22
N GLU A 104 14.71 -15.02 -12.17
CA GLU A 104 15.38 -14.61 -13.41
C GLU A 104 16.25 -13.37 -13.22
N LEU A 105 15.79 -12.38 -12.45
CA LEU A 105 16.52 -11.13 -12.26
C LEU A 105 17.48 -11.17 -11.06
N GLY A 106 17.28 -12.12 -10.14
CA GLY A 106 17.99 -12.15 -8.86
C GLY A 106 17.56 -11.03 -7.91
N TRP A 107 16.36 -10.47 -8.09
CA TRP A 107 15.83 -9.41 -7.23
C TRP A 107 15.60 -9.93 -5.81
N LYS A 108 16.12 -9.20 -4.82
CA LYS A 108 16.01 -9.52 -3.39
C LYS A 108 15.60 -8.23 -2.66
N PRO A 109 14.29 -7.95 -2.52
CA PRO A 109 13.85 -6.77 -1.79
C PRO A 109 14.24 -6.89 -0.31
N THR A 110 14.51 -5.76 0.31
CA THR A 110 15.01 -5.70 1.70
C THR A 110 14.04 -4.99 2.64
N ARG A 111 13.15 -4.16 2.10
CA ARG A 111 12.16 -3.39 2.85
C ARG A 111 10.78 -4.02 2.64
N LEU A 112 10.44 -4.95 3.53
CA LEU A 112 9.27 -5.82 3.38
C LEU A 112 8.04 -5.33 4.18
N ASP A 113 8.26 -4.49 5.19
CA ASP A 113 7.21 -4.05 6.09
C ASP A 113 6.79 -2.61 5.80
N LEU A 114 5.64 -2.45 5.14
CA LEU A 114 5.03 -1.15 4.88
C LEU A 114 4.74 -0.38 6.18
N LEU A 115 4.50 -1.06 7.30
CA LEU A 115 4.21 -0.38 8.57
C LEU A 115 5.41 0.39 9.11
N SER A 116 6.64 0.02 8.72
CA SER A 116 7.84 0.76 9.12
C SER A 116 7.91 2.19 8.57
N GLU A 117 7.13 2.50 7.52
CA GLU A 117 7.01 3.83 6.92
C GLU A 117 6.01 4.73 7.65
N ILE A 118 5.16 4.17 8.51
CA ILE A 118 4.15 4.93 9.25
C ILE A 118 4.84 5.90 10.21
N GLY A 119 4.39 7.16 10.21
CA GLY A 119 4.96 8.23 11.00
C GLY A 119 5.98 9.09 10.26
N GLU A 120 6.35 8.73 9.03
CA GLU A 120 7.22 9.58 8.22
C GLU A 120 6.62 10.98 8.00
N PRO A 121 7.42 12.06 8.11
CA PRO A 121 6.93 13.43 7.96
C PRO A 121 6.15 13.69 6.66
N ARG A 122 6.61 13.10 5.54
CA ARG A 122 5.92 13.24 4.23
C ARG A 122 4.53 12.62 4.22
N LEU A 123 4.30 11.55 4.99
CA LEU A 123 3.00 10.90 5.09
C LEU A 123 2.09 11.65 6.06
N ARG A 124 2.63 12.10 7.20
CA ARG A 124 1.89 12.94 8.17
C ARG A 124 1.38 14.24 7.54
N ALA A 125 2.15 14.85 6.63
CA ALA A 125 1.72 16.04 5.90
C ALA A 125 0.38 15.84 5.14
N LEU A 126 0.09 14.61 4.69
CA LEU A 126 -1.16 14.27 4.00
C LEU A 126 -2.39 14.28 4.93
N ALA A 127 -2.21 14.28 6.26
CA ALA A 127 -3.31 14.39 7.22
C ALA A 127 -3.69 15.84 7.56
N ILE A 128 -2.95 16.82 7.03
CA ILE A 128 -3.17 18.25 7.27
C ILE A 128 -3.59 18.98 5.97
N SER A 129 -3.38 18.34 4.80
CA SER A 129 -3.74 18.83 3.46
C SER A 129 -5.15 18.46 3.02
#